data_AF-A0A2Z6NER2-F1
#
_entry.id   AF-A0A2Z6NER2-F1
#
_cell.length_a   1.000
_cell.length_b   1.000
_cell.length_c   1.000
_cell.angle_alpha   90.00
_cell.angle_beta   90.00
_cell.angle_gamma   90.00
#
_symmetry.space_group_name_H-M   'P 1'
#
loop_
_entity.id
_entity.type
_entity.pdbx_description
1 polymer ?
#
loop_
_entity_poly.entity_id
_entity_poly.type
_entity_poly.pdbx_seq_one_letter_code
_entity_poly.pdbx_strand_id
1 'polypeptide(L)'
;MDTPRTSFFVSKENPGSEVSAEIAAALSASSIAFKKFKHNVGYSERLLQRAIMVFEFADKYRGSYNDSLGPFVCPFYCDYGGYQDELVWGAAWLLKATKLPNYWNYIKQNIHNVKNYGEFGWDSKDAGINVLISKLLVNNPASKPFNLNADKFICAVLPESPLVSVSYSRGGLLFKTSGSNLQHATSYSFLLMVYAGYLNTANKKIDCGGGVLASSRRLKQLARSQVAFTLDKCINFLTMVKCPSSH
;
A
#
# COMPACT_ATOMS: atom_id res chain seq x y z
N MET A 1 -1.27 15.92 30.69
CA MET A 1 -0.22 15.03 30.17
C MET A 1 1.06 15.79 30.40
N ASP A 2 1.89 15.29 31.32
CA ASP A 2 2.90 16.13 31.98
C ASP A 2 4.33 15.74 31.55
N THR A 3 4.44 14.82 30.60
CA THR A 3 5.71 14.37 30.02
C THR A 3 6.06 15.21 28.77
N PRO A 4 7.34 15.62 28.59
CA PRO A 4 7.79 16.30 27.39
C PRO A 4 7.46 15.53 26.10
N ARG A 5 7.05 16.25 25.05
CA ARG A 5 6.72 15.70 23.72
C ARG A 5 7.69 16.26 22.67
N THR A 6 8.94 15.84 22.76
CA THR A 6 10.02 16.29 21.87
C THR A 6 9.70 16.01 20.42
N SER A 7 9.89 17.00 19.55
CA SER A 7 9.71 16.86 18.11
C SER A 7 11.03 16.52 17.44
N PHE A 8 10.98 15.56 16.52
CA PHE A 8 12.08 15.17 15.65
C PHE A 8 11.71 15.46 14.20
N PHE A 9 12.71 15.66 13.35
CA PHE A 9 12.51 15.97 11.94
C PHE A 9 13.65 15.42 11.10
N VAL A 10 13.36 15.19 9.82
CA VAL A 10 14.35 14.86 8.80
C VAL A 10 14.81 16.15 8.10
N SER A 11 16.07 16.20 7.70
CA SER A 11 16.69 17.34 7.03
C SER A 11 17.58 16.88 5.88
N LYS A 12 18.28 17.80 5.22
CA LYS A 12 19.22 17.45 4.14
C LYS A 12 20.42 16.67 4.68
N GLU A 13 20.82 16.98 5.91
CA GLU A 13 21.95 16.40 6.64
C GLU A 13 21.55 15.08 7.32
N ASN A 14 20.28 14.97 7.73
CA ASN A 14 19.67 13.79 8.33
C ASN A 14 18.45 13.36 7.49
N PRO A 15 18.67 12.75 6.31
CA PRO A 15 17.59 12.42 5.39
C PRO A 15 16.63 11.35 5.93
N GLY A 16 15.49 11.22 5.27
CA GLY A 16 14.51 10.17 5.50
C GLY A 16 13.61 10.07 4.29
N SER A 17 14.09 9.36 3.27
CA SER A 17 13.46 9.25 1.95
C SER A 17 12.14 8.51 2.04
N GLU A 18 12.07 7.43 2.81
CA GLU A 18 10.90 6.59 3.01
C GLU A 18 9.75 7.38 3.62
N VAL A 19 9.97 8.04 4.77
CA VAL A 19 8.94 8.85 5.43
C VAL A 19 8.53 10.04 4.56
N SER A 20 9.48 10.67 3.87
CA SER A 20 9.19 11.82 3.00
C SER A 20 8.40 11.40 1.76
N ALA A 21 8.77 10.31 1.10
CA ALA A 21 8.07 9.80 -0.07
C ALA A 21 6.67 9.24 0.28
N GLU A 22 6.49 8.64 1.46
CA GLU A 22 5.18 8.25 1.97
C GLU A 22 4.30 9.47 2.27
N ILE A 23 4.86 10.55 2.84
CA ILE A 23 4.15 11.83 2.99
C ILE A 23 3.71 12.37 1.63
N ALA A 24 4.59 12.33 0.62
CA ALA A 24 4.25 12.75 -0.72
C ALA A 24 3.14 11.90 -1.34
N ALA A 25 3.15 10.58 -1.13
CA ALA A 25 2.09 9.67 -1.54
C ALA A 25 0.75 10.04 -0.88
N ALA A 26 0.74 10.23 0.44
CA ALA A 26 -0.45 10.58 1.22
C ALA A 26 -1.06 11.93 0.80
N LEU A 27 -0.22 12.95 0.61
CA LEU A 27 -0.64 14.27 0.15
C LEU A 27 -1.17 14.22 -1.29
N SER A 28 -0.53 13.47 -2.16
CA SER A 28 -0.98 13.23 -3.54
C SER A 28 -2.35 12.55 -3.57
N ALA A 29 -2.52 11.45 -2.85
CA ALA A 29 -3.79 10.75 -2.73
C ALA A 29 -4.89 11.65 -2.17
N SER A 30 -4.57 12.43 -1.13
CA SER A 30 -5.49 13.39 -0.50
C SER A 30 -5.92 14.49 -1.47
N SER A 31 -4.99 15.05 -2.26
CA SER A 31 -5.34 16.06 -3.27
C SER A 31 -6.38 15.55 -4.26
N ILE A 32 -6.25 14.30 -4.73
CA ILE A 32 -7.25 13.68 -5.63
C ILE A 32 -8.61 13.56 -4.96
N ALA A 33 -8.65 13.18 -3.67
CA ALA A 33 -9.90 13.05 -2.92
C ALA A 33 -10.59 14.41 -2.74
N PHE A 34 -9.83 15.44 -2.35
CA PHE A 34 -10.36 16.79 -2.12
C PHE A 34 -10.75 17.51 -3.42
N LYS A 35 -10.07 17.22 -4.54
CA LYS A 35 -10.38 17.80 -5.86
C LYS A 35 -11.83 17.56 -6.31
N LYS A 36 -12.48 16.50 -5.80
CA LYS A 36 -13.88 16.18 -6.11
C LYS A 36 -14.88 17.19 -5.54
N PHE A 37 -14.49 17.94 -4.52
CA PHE A 37 -15.35 18.90 -3.83
C PHE A 37 -15.01 20.32 -4.32
N LYS A 38 -15.95 20.95 -5.03
CA LYS A 38 -15.74 22.27 -5.67
C LYS A 38 -15.23 23.35 -4.69
N HIS A 39 -15.65 23.31 -3.42
CA HIS A 39 -15.21 24.27 -2.39
C HIS A 39 -13.78 24.02 -1.87
N ASN A 40 -13.15 22.89 -2.22
CA ASN A 40 -11.83 22.48 -1.73
C ASN A 40 -10.73 22.55 -2.79
N VAL A 41 -10.96 23.16 -3.96
CA VAL A 41 -9.98 23.21 -5.05
C VAL A 41 -8.64 23.82 -4.58
N GLY A 42 -8.69 24.97 -3.91
CA GLY A 42 -7.46 25.59 -3.38
C GLY A 42 -6.75 24.75 -2.32
N TYR A 43 -7.46 23.94 -1.53
CA TYR A 43 -6.83 23.01 -0.59
C TYR A 43 -6.19 21.82 -1.29
N SER A 44 -6.90 21.24 -2.28
CA SER A 44 -6.37 20.18 -3.15
C SER A 44 -5.07 20.61 -3.83
N GLU A 45 -5.00 21.83 -4.36
CA GLU A 45 -3.81 22.37 -5.01
C GLU A 45 -2.65 22.54 -4.02
N ARG A 46 -2.90 23.06 -2.81
CA ARG A 46 -1.88 23.17 -1.75
C ARG A 46 -1.31 21.80 -1.37
N LEU A 47 -2.16 20.78 -1.23
CA LEU A 47 -1.73 19.42 -0.94
C LEU A 47 -0.85 18.86 -2.07
N LEU A 48 -1.26 19.05 -3.32
CA LEU A 48 -0.51 18.56 -4.48
C LEU A 48 0.85 19.27 -4.61
N GLN A 49 0.89 20.60 -4.46
CA GLN A 49 2.14 21.36 -4.46
C GLN A 49 3.08 20.89 -3.37
N ARG A 50 2.56 20.67 -2.15
CA ARG A 50 3.37 20.13 -1.04
C ARG A 50 3.87 18.72 -1.35
N ALA A 51 3.04 17.86 -1.94
CA ALA A 51 3.45 16.51 -2.32
C ALA A 51 4.65 16.50 -3.28
N ILE A 52 4.62 17.38 -4.29
CA ILE A 52 5.71 17.54 -5.26
C ILE A 52 7.01 17.97 -4.53
N MET A 53 6.93 19.01 -3.70
CA MET A 53 8.10 19.51 -2.95
C MET A 53 8.71 18.46 -2.01
N VAL A 54 7.86 17.71 -1.30
CA VAL A 54 8.33 16.69 -0.35
C VAL A 54 8.92 15.49 -1.10
N PHE A 55 8.35 15.11 -2.24
CA PHE A 55 8.93 14.05 -3.08
C PHE A 55 10.30 14.45 -3.65
N GLU A 56 10.43 15.68 -4.15
CA GLU A 56 11.71 16.21 -4.62
C GLU A 56 12.76 16.22 -3.52
N PHE A 57 12.38 16.56 -2.29
CA PHE A 57 13.25 16.43 -1.12
C PHE A 57 13.67 14.98 -0.88
N ALA A 58 12.72 14.04 -0.85
CA ALA A 58 12.95 12.62 -0.62
C ALA A 58 13.93 12.00 -1.64
N ASP A 59 13.77 12.36 -2.90
CA ASP A 59 14.56 11.83 -4.01
C ASP A 59 15.94 12.49 -4.13
N LYS A 60 16.04 13.79 -3.81
CA LYS A 60 17.29 14.55 -3.88
C LYS A 60 18.23 14.22 -2.72
N TYR A 61 17.70 14.01 -1.53
CA TYR A 61 18.46 13.72 -0.31
C TYR A 61 18.16 12.30 0.13
N ARG A 62 18.79 11.32 -0.54
CA ARG A 62 18.52 9.90 -0.30
C ARG A 62 19.19 9.39 0.96
N GLY A 63 18.42 8.78 1.85
CA GLY A 63 18.90 8.09 3.05
C GLY A 63 17.76 7.68 3.97
N SER A 64 18.02 6.70 4.82
CA SER A 64 17.03 6.17 5.75
C SER A 64 16.88 7.07 6.97
N TYR A 65 15.66 7.31 7.44
CA TYR A 65 15.45 7.99 8.72
C TYR A 65 16.02 7.16 9.88
N ASN A 66 16.17 5.83 9.73
CA ASN A 66 16.77 5.02 10.79
C ASN A 66 18.20 5.47 11.12
N ASP A 67 18.94 5.99 10.14
CA ASP A 67 20.34 6.40 10.32
C ASP A 67 20.47 7.54 11.35
N SER A 68 19.47 8.43 11.42
CA SER A 68 19.49 9.61 12.29
C SER A 68 18.46 9.57 13.43
N LEU A 69 17.28 9.00 13.16
CA LEU A 69 16.15 8.94 14.08
C LEU A 69 15.91 7.56 14.69
N GLY A 70 16.64 6.52 14.24
CA GLY A 70 16.56 5.14 14.73
C GLY A 70 16.48 5.02 16.27
N PRO A 71 17.36 5.68 17.04
CA PRO A 71 17.32 5.65 18.51
C PRO A 71 16.00 6.14 19.15
N PHE A 72 15.20 6.93 18.43
CA PHE A 72 13.97 7.54 18.94
C PHE A 72 12.69 6.86 18.43
N VAL A 73 12.77 6.14 17.31
CA VAL A 73 11.63 5.53 16.61
C VAL A 73 11.59 4.01 16.75
N CYS A 74 12.75 3.37 16.93
CA CYS A 74 12.85 1.94 17.25
C CYS A 74 12.56 1.70 18.74
N PRO A 75 11.94 0.56 19.10
CA PRO A 75 11.59 -0.60 18.24
C PRO A 75 10.19 -0.50 17.60
N PHE A 76 9.57 0.67 17.54
CA PHE A 76 8.17 0.80 17.10
C PHE A 76 8.03 0.82 15.58
N TYR A 77 8.72 1.74 14.93
CA TYR A 77 8.72 1.91 13.48
C TYR A 77 10.18 2.01 13.00
N CYS A 78 10.85 0.88 12.89
CA CYS A 78 12.18 0.80 12.29
C CYS A 78 12.08 0.54 10.78
N ASP A 79 12.75 1.32 9.96
CA ASP A 79 12.90 0.98 8.54
C ASP A 79 13.66 -0.35 8.37
N TYR A 80 13.01 -1.35 7.78
CA TYR A 80 13.62 -2.63 7.41
C TYR A 80 13.73 -2.81 5.89
N GLY A 81 12.85 -2.18 5.13
CA GLY A 81 12.74 -2.28 3.67
C GLY A 81 13.71 -1.36 2.91
N GLY A 82 14.20 -0.32 3.56
CA GLY A 82 14.80 0.85 2.92
C GLY A 82 13.72 1.78 2.39
N TYR A 83 14.08 2.59 1.38
CA TYR A 83 13.21 3.65 0.86
C TYR A 83 12.84 3.52 -0.62
N GLN A 84 13.26 2.43 -1.27
CA GLN A 84 13.17 2.28 -2.72
C GLN A 84 11.72 2.12 -3.17
N ASP A 85 10.93 1.36 -2.42
CA ASP A 85 9.52 1.16 -2.69
C ASP A 85 8.70 2.41 -2.35
N GLU A 86 8.98 3.15 -1.27
CA GLU A 86 8.32 4.42 -0.99
C GLU A 86 8.58 5.46 -2.08
N LEU A 87 9.80 5.54 -2.62
CA LEU A 87 10.11 6.44 -3.73
C LEU A 87 9.27 6.09 -4.98
N VAL A 88 9.17 4.80 -5.32
CA VAL A 88 8.33 4.36 -6.45
C VAL A 88 6.84 4.57 -6.15
N TRP A 89 6.41 4.37 -4.91
CA TRP A 89 5.03 4.57 -4.45
C TRP A 89 4.61 6.05 -4.49
N GLY A 90 5.45 6.95 -3.98
CA GLY A 90 5.28 8.40 -4.05
C GLY A 90 5.18 8.87 -5.51
N ALA A 91 6.09 8.40 -6.37
CA ALA A 91 6.03 8.69 -7.80
C ALA A 91 4.74 8.15 -8.45
N ALA A 92 4.26 6.96 -8.08
CA ALA A 92 3.03 6.38 -8.62
C ALA A 92 1.79 7.20 -8.24
N TRP A 93 1.72 7.72 -7.01
CA TRP A 93 0.64 8.62 -6.61
C TRP A 93 0.73 10.00 -7.27
N LEU A 94 1.94 10.55 -7.42
CA LEU A 94 2.15 11.79 -8.16
C LEU A 94 1.79 11.65 -9.63
N LEU A 95 2.15 10.53 -10.27
CA LEU A 95 1.71 10.20 -11.63
C LEU A 95 0.18 10.15 -11.69
N LYS A 96 -0.48 9.54 -10.70
CA LYS A 96 -1.93 9.46 -10.66
C LYS A 96 -2.57 10.85 -10.53
N ALA A 97 -2.01 11.72 -9.70
CA ALA A 97 -2.55 13.05 -9.40
C ALA A 97 -2.29 14.08 -10.51
N THR A 98 -1.08 14.07 -11.09
CA THR A 98 -0.60 15.09 -12.03
C THR A 98 -0.72 14.68 -13.50
N LYS A 99 -0.67 13.37 -13.79
CA LYS A 99 -0.51 12.80 -15.13
C LYS A 99 0.79 13.20 -15.84
N LEU A 100 1.75 13.77 -15.14
CA LEU A 100 3.00 14.22 -15.74
C LEU A 100 3.90 13.02 -16.12
N PRO A 101 4.48 12.98 -17.34
CA PRO A 101 5.29 11.86 -17.82
C PRO A 101 6.59 11.63 -17.04
N ASN A 102 7.13 12.66 -16.39
CA ASN A 102 8.35 12.56 -15.58
C ASN A 102 8.23 11.52 -14.47
N TYR A 103 7.09 11.45 -13.77
CA TYR A 103 6.86 10.46 -12.73
C TYR A 103 6.78 9.03 -13.29
N TRP A 104 6.24 8.86 -14.49
CA TRP A 104 6.27 7.57 -15.16
C TRP A 104 7.71 7.14 -15.54
N ASN A 105 8.52 8.08 -16.04
CA ASN A 105 9.92 7.81 -16.32
C ASN A 105 10.70 7.44 -15.05
N TYR A 106 10.44 8.14 -13.95
CA TYR A 106 11.00 7.84 -12.65
C TYR A 106 10.67 6.41 -12.19
N ILE A 107 9.40 6.02 -12.27
CA ILE A 107 8.96 4.66 -11.90
C ILE A 107 9.70 3.60 -12.72
N LYS A 108 9.75 3.75 -14.05
CA LYS A 108 10.47 2.80 -14.92
C LYS A 108 11.96 2.69 -14.56
N GLN A 109 12.59 3.82 -14.22
CA GLN A 109 13.99 3.86 -13.87
C GLN A 109 14.27 3.24 -12.50
N ASN A 110 13.34 3.27 -11.54
CA ASN A 110 13.60 2.83 -10.17
C ASN A 110 12.90 1.51 -9.78
N ILE A 111 11.97 0.99 -10.59
CA ILE A 111 11.21 -0.22 -10.24
C ILE A 111 12.08 -1.47 -10.02
N HIS A 112 13.24 -1.55 -10.65
CA HIS A 112 14.17 -2.67 -10.48
C HIS A 112 14.80 -2.71 -9.06
N ASN A 113 14.72 -1.62 -8.29
CA ASN A 113 15.18 -1.55 -6.91
C ASN A 113 14.13 -2.07 -5.92
N VAL A 114 12.88 -2.27 -6.36
CA VAL A 114 11.79 -2.83 -5.55
C VAL A 114 11.93 -4.35 -5.56
N LYS A 115 12.31 -4.92 -4.42
CA LYS A 115 12.79 -6.32 -4.32
C LYS A 115 11.66 -7.33 -4.16
N ASN A 116 10.52 -6.92 -3.60
CA ASN A 116 9.39 -7.80 -3.34
C ASN A 116 8.26 -7.46 -4.32
N TYR A 117 7.23 -8.31 -4.37
CA TYR A 117 6.04 -8.07 -5.21
C TYR A 117 4.76 -8.09 -4.40
N GLY A 118 4.78 -8.73 -3.22
CA GLY A 118 3.58 -9.14 -2.52
C GLY A 118 3.40 -8.54 -1.12
N GLU A 119 4.35 -7.75 -0.61
CA GLU A 119 4.21 -7.12 0.70
C GLU A 119 3.47 -5.78 0.61
N PHE A 120 2.67 -5.47 1.64
CA PHE A 120 1.98 -4.20 1.76
C PHE A 120 1.66 -3.84 3.21
N GLY A 121 2.33 -2.80 3.70
CA GLY A 121 2.19 -2.28 5.05
C GLY A 121 2.88 -0.93 5.20
N TRP A 122 3.12 -0.52 6.44
CA TRP A 122 3.77 0.75 6.72
C TRP A 122 5.25 0.78 6.28
N ASP A 123 5.93 -0.37 6.24
CA ASP A 123 7.36 -0.51 5.87
C ASP A 123 7.57 -0.98 4.42
N SER A 124 6.54 -1.52 3.74
CA SER A 124 6.71 -1.97 2.35
C SER A 124 5.49 -1.70 1.48
N LYS A 125 5.69 -1.21 0.26
CA LYS A 125 4.64 -0.74 -0.66
C LYS A 125 4.48 -1.58 -1.92
N ASP A 126 5.20 -2.70 -2.03
CA ASP A 126 5.37 -3.48 -3.27
C ASP A 126 4.04 -3.88 -3.94
N ALA A 127 3.14 -4.56 -3.21
CA ALA A 127 1.86 -4.99 -3.78
C ALA A 127 0.96 -3.79 -4.10
N GLY A 128 1.06 -2.72 -3.31
CA GLY A 128 0.36 -1.45 -3.54
C GLY A 128 0.78 -0.80 -4.86
N ILE A 129 2.09 -0.73 -5.13
CA ILE A 129 2.67 -0.21 -6.38
C ILE A 129 2.17 -1.01 -7.58
N ASN A 130 2.27 -2.34 -7.51
CA ASN A 130 1.83 -3.23 -8.58
C ASN A 130 0.34 -3.04 -8.89
N VAL A 131 -0.52 -3.10 -7.87
CA VAL A 131 -1.97 -2.88 -8.03
C VAL A 131 -2.27 -1.49 -8.58
N LEU A 132 -1.65 -0.43 -8.03
CA LEU A 132 -1.93 0.95 -8.44
C LEU A 132 -1.58 1.20 -9.92
N ILE A 133 -0.38 0.79 -10.34
CA ILE A 133 0.12 1.04 -11.70
C ILE A 133 -0.64 0.21 -12.74
N SER A 134 -1.02 -1.03 -12.40
CA SER A 134 -1.84 -1.89 -13.26
C SER A 134 -3.10 -1.19 -13.77
N LYS A 135 -3.72 -0.32 -12.96
CA LYS A 135 -4.88 0.46 -13.39
C LYS A 135 -4.52 1.71 -14.17
N LEU A 136 -3.48 2.42 -13.76
CA LEU A 136 -3.10 3.70 -14.38
C LEU A 136 -2.73 3.54 -15.85
N LEU A 137 -2.18 2.38 -16.20
CA LEU A 137 -1.56 2.13 -17.49
C LEU A 137 -2.12 0.89 -18.20
N VAL A 138 -3.40 0.59 -17.98
CA VAL A 138 -4.09 -0.61 -18.49
C VAL A 138 -3.92 -0.84 -20.00
N ASN A 139 -3.79 0.23 -20.80
CA ASN A 139 -3.60 0.16 -22.25
C ASN A 139 -2.14 0.33 -22.70
N ASN A 140 -1.20 0.48 -21.76
CA ASN A 140 0.21 0.66 -22.06
C ASN A 140 0.95 -0.67 -21.86
N PRO A 141 1.64 -1.21 -22.89
CA PRO A 141 2.41 -2.45 -22.79
C PRO A 141 3.44 -2.44 -21.65
N ALA A 142 3.95 -1.26 -21.28
CA ALA A 142 4.92 -1.11 -20.20
C ALA A 142 4.33 -1.35 -18.79
N SER A 143 3.00 -1.48 -18.65
CA SER A 143 2.35 -1.92 -17.40
C SER A 143 2.43 -3.43 -17.18
N LYS A 144 2.84 -4.21 -18.19
CA LYS A 144 2.84 -5.69 -18.15
C LYS A 144 3.57 -6.27 -16.93
N PRO A 145 4.77 -5.79 -16.52
CA PRO A 145 5.43 -6.30 -15.33
C PRO A 145 4.61 -6.10 -14.04
N PHE A 146 3.97 -4.94 -13.90
CA PHE A 146 3.11 -4.63 -12.74
C PHE A 146 1.87 -5.51 -12.71
N ASN A 147 1.23 -5.74 -13.86
CA ASN A 147 0.09 -6.66 -13.98
C ASN A 147 0.48 -8.09 -13.59
N LEU A 148 1.66 -8.56 -14.04
CA LEU A 148 2.15 -9.88 -13.68
C LEU A 148 2.44 -10.01 -12.18
N ASN A 149 3.05 -8.99 -11.58
CA ASN A 149 3.33 -8.99 -10.15
C ASN A 149 2.07 -8.85 -9.28
N ALA A 150 1.09 -8.06 -9.74
CA ALA A 150 -0.22 -8.01 -9.10
C ALA A 150 -0.95 -9.36 -9.21
N ASP A 151 -0.92 -10.02 -10.37
CA ASP A 151 -1.47 -11.37 -10.56
C ASP A 151 -0.78 -12.39 -9.63
N LYS A 152 0.56 -12.35 -9.52
CA LYS A 152 1.33 -13.17 -8.56
C LYS A 152 0.91 -12.91 -7.12
N PHE A 153 0.77 -11.65 -6.71
CA PHE A 153 0.30 -11.29 -5.38
C PHE A 153 -1.08 -11.90 -5.09
N ILE A 154 -2.03 -11.80 -6.03
CA ILE A 154 -3.35 -12.39 -5.87
C ILE A 154 -3.26 -13.91 -5.68
N CYS A 155 -2.48 -14.60 -6.51
CA CYS A 155 -2.30 -16.04 -6.40
C CYS A 155 -1.56 -16.44 -5.12
N ALA A 156 -0.67 -15.60 -4.61
CA ALA A 156 0.05 -15.82 -3.35
C ALA A 156 -0.84 -15.65 -2.11
N VAL A 157 -1.95 -14.91 -2.23
CA VAL A 157 -2.88 -14.65 -1.13
C VAL A 157 -4.06 -15.65 -1.12
N LEU A 158 -4.44 -16.23 -2.26
CA LEU A 158 -5.56 -17.17 -2.32
C LEU A 158 -5.27 -18.48 -1.57
N PRO A 159 -6.12 -18.92 -0.63
CA PRO A 159 -5.85 -20.10 0.19
C PRO A 159 -5.85 -21.41 -0.58
N GLU A 160 -6.62 -21.50 -1.67
CA GLU A 160 -6.67 -22.69 -2.53
C GLU A 160 -5.56 -22.74 -3.59
N SER A 161 -4.77 -21.66 -3.74
CA SER A 161 -3.75 -21.55 -4.77
C SER A 161 -2.50 -22.39 -4.45
N PRO A 162 -1.91 -23.11 -5.42
CA PRO A 162 -0.63 -23.80 -5.21
C PRO A 162 0.54 -22.82 -4.99
N LEU A 163 0.34 -21.53 -5.28
CA LEU A 163 1.34 -20.46 -5.12
C LEU A 163 1.19 -19.71 -3.80
N VAL A 164 0.31 -20.15 -2.90
CA VAL A 164 0.03 -19.46 -1.63
C VAL A 164 1.30 -19.24 -0.81
N SER A 165 1.52 -18.02 -0.31
CA SER A 165 2.68 -17.65 0.51
C SER A 165 2.31 -16.97 1.82
N VAL A 166 1.01 -16.85 2.11
CA VAL A 166 0.48 -16.39 3.40
C VAL A 166 -0.06 -17.58 4.20
N SER A 167 -0.21 -17.41 5.51
CA SER A 167 -0.81 -18.41 6.38
C SER A 167 -2.26 -18.06 6.71
N TYR A 168 -3.06 -19.09 7.02
CA TYR A 168 -4.44 -18.93 7.48
C TYR A 168 -4.64 -19.68 8.79
N SER A 169 -5.31 -19.04 9.75
CA SER A 169 -5.69 -19.71 10.99
C SER A 169 -6.75 -20.77 10.72
N ARG A 170 -6.98 -21.68 11.68
CA ARG A 170 -8.10 -22.64 11.61
C ARG A 170 -9.46 -21.95 11.38
N GLY A 171 -9.59 -20.71 11.87
CA GLY A 171 -10.79 -19.88 11.70
C GLY A 171 -10.87 -19.11 10.38
N GLY A 172 -9.85 -19.20 9.51
CA GLY A 172 -9.82 -18.55 8.20
C GLY A 172 -9.27 -17.11 8.18
N LEU A 173 -8.69 -16.62 9.28
CA LEU A 173 -7.97 -15.34 9.30
C LEU A 173 -6.60 -15.48 8.63
N LEU A 174 -6.34 -14.61 7.64
CA LEU A 174 -5.03 -14.41 7.02
C LEU A 174 -4.06 -13.82 8.03
N PHE A 175 -2.85 -14.37 8.08
CA PHE A 175 -1.76 -13.79 8.85
C PHE A 175 -0.40 -14.07 8.17
N LYS A 176 0.57 -13.19 8.45
CA LYS A 176 1.98 -13.40 8.12
C LYS A 176 2.78 -13.40 9.42
N THR A 177 3.84 -14.19 9.46
CA THR A 177 4.76 -14.20 10.60
C THR A 177 5.49 -12.86 10.67
N SER A 178 5.55 -12.29 11.88
CA SER A 178 6.02 -10.94 12.24
C SER A 178 4.99 -9.81 11.99
N GLY A 179 4.80 -8.97 13.02
CA GLY A 179 3.91 -7.81 12.99
C GLY A 179 2.48 -8.04 13.54
N SER A 180 1.62 -7.06 13.32
CA SER A 180 0.21 -7.10 13.72
C SER A 180 -0.61 -7.86 12.67
N ASN A 181 -1.10 -9.06 13.01
CA ASN A 181 -1.83 -9.93 12.08
C ASN A 181 -3.03 -9.25 11.39
N LEU A 182 -3.71 -8.32 12.07
CA LEU A 182 -4.84 -7.59 11.50
C LEU A 182 -4.41 -6.53 10.48
N GLN A 183 -3.17 -6.03 10.51
CA GLN A 183 -2.66 -5.09 9.53
C GLN A 183 -2.64 -5.74 8.13
N HIS A 184 -2.05 -6.93 7.99
CA HIS A 184 -2.03 -7.65 6.72
C HIS A 184 -3.43 -8.07 6.29
N ALA A 185 -4.25 -8.59 7.20
CA ALA A 185 -5.61 -9.01 6.88
C ALA A 185 -6.43 -7.84 6.30
N THR A 186 -6.32 -6.64 6.89
CA THR A 186 -7.05 -5.46 6.42
C THR A 186 -6.44 -4.87 5.15
N SER A 187 -5.11 -4.71 5.08
CA SER A 187 -4.42 -4.10 3.94
C SER A 187 -4.53 -4.96 2.67
N TYR A 188 -4.38 -6.28 2.79
CA TYR A 188 -4.52 -7.19 1.65
C TYR A 188 -5.98 -7.29 1.22
N SER A 189 -6.94 -7.28 2.15
CA SER A 189 -8.37 -7.22 1.80
C SER A 189 -8.72 -5.98 0.99
N PHE A 190 -8.15 -4.83 1.33
CA PHE A 190 -8.30 -3.62 0.54
C PHE A 190 -7.74 -3.80 -0.88
N LEU A 191 -6.50 -4.29 -1.02
CA LEU A 191 -5.90 -4.54 -2.33
C LEU A 191 -6.67 -5.57 -3.16
N LEU A 192 -7.15 -6.65 -2.54
CA LEU A 192 -8.01 -7.66 -3.17
C LEU A 192 -9.29 -7.03 -3.72
N MET A 193 -9.95 -6.15 -2.96
CA MET A 193 -11.15 -5.44 -3.40
C MET A 193 -10.87 -4.50 -4.57
N VAL A 194 -9.77 -3.75 -4.51
CA VAL A 194 -9.35 -2.85 -5.60
C VAL A 194 -9.08 -3.64 -6.88
N TYR A 195 -8.27 -4.70 -6.80
CA TYR A 195 -7.91 -5.51 -7.95
C TYR A 195 -9.09 -6.32 -8.49
N ALA A 196 -10.01 -6.76 -7.64
CA ALA A 196 -11.28 -7.35 -8.06
C ALA A 196 -12.09 -6.40 -8.95
N GLY A 197 -12.05 -5.09 -8.68
CA GLY A 197 -12.64 -4.06 -9.54
C GLY A 197 -11.99 -4.05 -10.92
N TYR A 198 -10.66 -4.17 -11.00
CA TYR A 198 -9.92 -4.15 -12.26
C TYR A 198 -10.22 -5.39 -13.10
N LEU A 199 -10.22 -6.58 -12.49
CA LEU A 199 -10.62 -7.82 -13.15
C LEU A 199 -12.05 -7.75 -13.70
N ASN A 200 -12.97 -7.14 -12.95
CA ASN A 200 -14.35 -6.97 -13.39
C ASN A 200 -14.46 -6.04 -14.60
N THR A 201 -13.77 -4.90 -14.59
CA THR A 201 -13.74 -3.97 -15.74
C THR A 201 -13.11 -4.60 -16.98
N ALA A 202 -12.09 -5.43 -16.81
CA ALA A 202 -11.40 -6.10 -17.90
C ALA A 202 -12.05 -7.43 -18.34
N ASN A 203 -13.13 -7.86 -17.67
CA ASN A 203 -13.73 -9.20 -17.83
C ASN A 203 -12.67 -10.34 -17.79
N LYS A 204 -11.68 -10.21 -16.90
CA LYS A 204 -10.52 -11.11 -16.80
C LYS A 204 -10.62 -12.00 -15.56
N LYS A 205 -10.08 -13.20 -15.67
CA LYS A 205 -9.72 -14.08 -14.53
C LYS A 205 -8.22 -14.32 -14.55
N ILE A 206 -7.63 -14.60 -13.39
CA ILE A 206 -6.20 -14.93 -13.26
C ILE A 206 -6.11 -16.44 -13.08
N ASP A 207 -5.23 -17.07 -13.84
CA ASP A 207 -4.87 -18.47 -13.63
C ASP A 207 -3.74 -18.54 -12.60
N CYS A 208 -4.02 -19.18 -11.46
CA CYS A 208 -3.06 -19.38 -10.38
C CYS A 208 -2.42 -20.78 -10.40
N GLY A 209 -2.69 -21.58 -11.43
CA GLY A 209 -2.26 -22.97 -11.53
C GLY A 209 -3.14 -23.94 -10.75
N GLY A 210 -2.97 -25.24 -10.99
CA GLY A 210 -3.69 -26.29 -10.27
C GLY A 210 -5.21 -26.26 -10.45
N GLY A 211 -5.72 -25.65 -11.53
CA GLY A 211 -7.15 -25.44 -11.77
C GLY A 211 -7.77 -24.26 -11.00
N VAL A 212 -6.97 -23.48 -10.28
CA VAL A 212 -7.43 -22.35 -9.47
C VAL A 212 -7.53 -21.09 -10.33
N LEU A 213 -8.77 -20.59 -10.49
CA LEU A 213 -9.05 -19.35 -11.21
C LEU A 213 -9.48 -18.24 -10.26
N ALA A 214 -8.64 -17.22 -10.12
CA ALA A 214 -8.98 -16.02 -9.37
C ALA A 214 -9.94 -15.13 -10.16
N SER A 215 -11.19 -15.06 -9.73
CA SER A 215 -12.20 -14.17 -10.30
C SER A 215 -12.48 -12.96 -9.41
N SER A 216 -13.02 -11.88 -9.98
CA SER A 216 -13.50 -10.72 -9.20
C SER A 216 -14.41 -11.14 -8.03
N ARG A 217 -15.31 -12.10 -8.26
CA ARG A 217 -16.20 -12.64 -7.23
C ARG A 217 -15.41 -13.30 -6.10
N ARG A 218 -14.42 -14.14 -6.44
CA ARG A 218 -13.62 -14.87 -5.46
C ARG A 218 -12.76 -13.94 -4.59
N LEU A 219 -12.16 -12.92 -5.20
CA LEU A 219 -11.38 -11.91 -4.47
C LEU A 219 -12.26 -11.11 -3.49
N LYS A 220 -13.45 -10.70 -3.93
CA LYS A 220 -14.44 -10.04 -3.07
C LYS A 220 -14.88 -10.94 -1.91
N GLN A 221 -15.08 -12.24 -2.16
CA GLN A 221 -15.42 -13.20 -1.11
C GLN A 221 -14.31 -13.34 -0.06
N LEU A 222 -13.05 -13.44 -0.49
CA LEU A 222 -11.91 -13.52 0.43
C LEU A 222 -11.78 -12.22 1.26
N ALA A 223 -11.79 -11.05 0.62
CA ALA A 223 -11.72 -9.79 1.34
C ALA A 223 -12.87 -9.62 2.34
N ARG A 224 -14.09 -9.99 1.96
CA ARG A 224 -15.25 -9.98 2.87
C ARG A 224 -15.06 -10.91 4.06
N SER A 225 -14.49 -12.11 3.87
CA SER A 225 -14.31 -13.04 5.00
C SER A 225 -13.28 -12.52 6.01
N GLN A 226 -12.23 -11.83 5.55
CA GLN A 226 -11.25 -11.20 6.43
C GLN A 226 -11.84 -10.01 7.20
N VAL A 227 -12.60 -9.14 6.51
CA VAL A 227 -13.30 -8.04 7.17
C VAL A 227 -14.33 -8.57 8.16
N ALA A 228 -15.14 -9.56 7.79
CA ALA A 228 -16.08 -10.21 8.70
C ALA A 228 -15.37 -10.90 9.87
N PHE A 229 -14.17 -11.46 9.70
CA PHE A 229 -13.41 -11.97 10.83
C PHE A 229 -13.09 -10.84 11.83
N THR A 230 -12.64 -9.69 11.33
CA THR A 230 -12.34 -8.51 12.17
C THR A 230 -13.57 -7.91 12.84
N LEU A 231 -14.73 -7.96 12.17
CA LEU A 231 -16.00 -7.35 12.63
C LEU A 231 -16.88 -8.29 13.47
N ASP A 232 -17.13 -9.51 12.99
CA ASP A 232 -18.15 -10.45 13.51
C ASP A 232 -17.57 -11.58 14.35
N LYS A 233 -16.32 -12.02 14.13
CA LYS A 233 -15.71 -13.06 14.98
C LYS A 233 -15.15 -12.44 16.26
N CYS A 234 -16.06 -11.88 17.05
CA CYS A 234 -15.92 -11.75 18.49
C CYS A 234 -15.85 -13.13 19.14
N ILE A 235 -14.78 -13.89 18.88
CA ILE A 235 -14.42 -15.05 19.69
C ILE A 235 -13.86 -14.48 20.99
N ASN A 236 -14.73 -14.14 21.94
CA ASN A 236 -14.48 -13.86 23.36
C ASN A 236 -13.29 -12.98 23.78
N PHE A 237 -12.52 -12.37 22.88
CA PHE A 237 -11.41 -11.47 23.18
C PHE A 237 -11.25 -10.41 22.07
N LEU A 238 -11.78 -9.21 22.37
CA LEU A 238 -11.43 -7.87 21.87
C LEU A 238 -10.56 -7.76 20.60
N THR A 239 -11.17 -7.44 19.45
CA THR A 239 -10.45 -6.85 18.29
C THR A 239 -10.99 -5.50 17.82
N MET A 240 -12.11 -5.01 18.36
CA MET A 240 -12.58 -3.63 18.16
C MET A 240 -13.23 -3.06 19.41
N VAL A 241 -12.94 -1.79 19.72
CA VAL A 241 -13.22 -1.13 21.01
C VAL A 241 -14.73 -0.92 21.29
N LYS A 242 -15.64 -1.13 20.33
CA LYS A 242 -17.09 -1.08 20.57
C LYS A 242 -17.84 -2.02 19.63
N CYS A 243 -18.35 -3.13 20.16
CA CYS A 243 -19.55 -3.74 19.60
C CYS A 243 -20.76 -2.95 20.13
N PRO A 244 -21.67 -2.45 19.27
CA PRO A 244 -22.97 -2.01 19.74
C PRO A 244 -23.66 -3.23 20.36
N SER A 245 -24.05 -3.13 21.62
CA SER A 245 -24.96 -4.11 22.23
C SER A 245 -26.25 -4.08 21.41
N SER A 246 -26.55 -5.19 20.74
CA SER A 246 -27.86 -5.44 20.17
C SER A 246 -28.87 -5.46 21.31
N HIS A 247 -29.67 -4.39 21.42
CA HIS A 247 -30.94 -4.40 22.14
C HIS A 247 -32.02 -4.95 21.23
#